data_AF-A0A538Q1H2-F1
#
_entry.id   AF-A0A538Q1H2-F1
#
_cell.length_a   1.000
_cell.length_b   1.000
_cell.length_c   1.000
_cell.angle_alpha   90.00
_cell.angle_beta   90.00
_cell.angle_gamma   90.00
#
_symmetry.space_group_name_H-M   'P 1'
#
loop_
_entity.id
_entity.type
_entity.pdbx_description
1 polymer ?
#
loop_
_entity_poly.entity_id
_entity_poly.type
_entity_poly.pdbx_seq_one_letter_code
_entity_poly.pdbx_strand_id
1 'polypeptide(L)' 'MGRRTAIAAIAVPETLARLTSDDSSEVATAALVRLTQLRGRAAMTAALLDRLAEAPTASPERARIALAWLLAS' A
#
# COMPACT_ATOMS: atom_id res chain seq x y z
N MET A 1 -13.95 -4.59 -13.02
CA MET A 1 -13.41 -4.50 -11.64
C MET A 1 -11.90 -4.36 -11.74
N GLY A 2 -11.28 -3.29 -11.24
CA GLY A 2 -9.82 -3.09 -11.32
C GLY A 2 -9.06 -3.87 -10.24
N ARG A 3 -7.79 -4.23 -10.48
CA ARG A 3 -6.95 -5.00 -9.53
C ARG A 3 -6.91 -4.35 -8.14
N ARG A 4 -6.80 -3.02 -8.09
CA ARG A 4 -6.83 -2.24 -6.84
C ARG A 4 -8.12 -2.40 -6.03
N THR A 5 -9.27 -2.48 -6.69
CA THR A 5 -10.58 -2.69 -6.02
C THR A 5 -10.66 -4.09 -5.42
N ALA A 6 -10.11 -5.09 -6.11
CA ALA A 6 -10.03 -6.45 -5.57
C ALA A 6 -9.16 -6.51 -4.31
N ILE A 7 -8.01 -5.82 -4.31
CA ILE A 7 -7.09 -5.79 -3.17
C ILE A 7 -7.71 -5.10 -1.95
N ALA A 8 -8.48 -4.03 -2.17
CA ALA A 8 -9.18 -3.32 -1.09
C ALA A 8 -10.20 -4.20 -0.33
N ALA A 9 -10.73 -5.24 -0.99
CA ALA A 9 -11.64 -6.20 -0.37
C ALA A 9 -10.93 -7.29 0.44
N ILE A 10 -9.61 -7.44 0.30
CA ILE A 10 -8.85 -8.43 1.08
C ILE A 10 -8.77 -7.95 2.53
N ALA A 11 -9.21 -8.81 3.44
CA ALA A 11 -9.17 -8.59 4.88
C ALA A 11 -8.11 -9.45 5.60
N VAL A 12 -7.50 -10.41 4.90
CA VAL A 12 -6.49 -11.33 5.45
C VAL A 12 -5.11 -10.68 5.36
N PRO A 13 -4.48 -10.27 6.48
CA PRO A 13 -3.21 -9.56 6.46
C PRO A 13 -2.05 -10.35 5.85
N GLU A 14 -2.03 -11.68 6.01
CA GLU A 14 -0.97 -12.56 5.49
C GLU A 14 -1.02 -12.64 3.95
N THR A 15 -2.22 -12.58 3.37
CA THR A 15 -2.40 -12.50 1.92
C THR A 15 -1.94 -11.15 1.40
N LEU A 16 -2.28 -10.06 2.10
CA LEU A 16 -1.80 -8.73 1.74
C LEU A 16 -0.27 -8.62 1.84
N ALA A 17 0.33 -9.18 2.89
CA ALA A 17 1.78 -9.20 3.07
C ALA A 17 2.52 -9.94 1.93
N ARG A 18 1.93 -10.98 1.36
CA ARG A 18 2.51 -11.63 0.17
C ARG A 18 2.42 -10.74 -1.07
N LEU A 19 1.30 -10.03 -1.23
CA LEU A 19 1.09 -9.13 -2.37
C LEU A 19 1.98 -7.88 -2.34
N THR A 20 2.57 -7.51 -1.20
CA THR A 20 3.52 -6.38 -1.16
C THR A 20 4.81 -6.64 -1.95
N SER A 21 5.10 -7.90 -2.27
CA SER A 21 6.25 -8.33 -3.08
C SER A 21 5.86 -8.71 -4.52
N ASP A 22 4.65 -8.34 -4.96
CA ASP A 22 4.18 -8.59 -6.33
C ASP A 22 4.97 -7.76 -7.36
N ASP A 23 5.25 -8.35 -8.52
CA ASP A 23 5.97 -7.69 -9.62
C ASP A 23 5.24 -6.45 -10.15
N SER A 24 3.91 -6.40 -9.99
CA SER A 24 3.13 -5.22 -10.31
C SER A 24 3.21 -4.19 -9.19
N SER A 25 3.83 -3.03 -9.47
CA SER A 25 3.91 -1.92 -8.51
C SER A 25 2.53 -1.49 -8.00
N GLU A 26 1.50 -1.50 -8.88
CA GLU A 26 0.12 -1.19 -8.52
C GLU A 26 -0.44 -2.16 -7.48
N VAL A 27 -0.21 -3.46 -7.65
CA VAL A 27 -0.67 -4.51 -6.73
C VAL A 27 0.03 -4.37 -5.39
N ALA A 28 1.35 -4.27 -5.41
CA ALA A 28 2.16 -4.12 -4.22
C ALA A 28 1.85 -2.83 -3.43
N THR A 29 1.59 -1.71 -4.12
CA THR A 29 1.22 -0.45 -3.45
C THR A 29 -0.17 -0.59 -2.83
N ALA A 30 -1.14 -1.14 -3.57
CA ALA A 30 -2.49 -1.35 -3.05
C ALA A 30 -2.49 -2.28 -1.83
N ALA A 31 -1.65 -3.31 -1.83
CA ALA A 31 -1.52 -4.25 -0.72
C ALA A 31 -0.90 -3.58 0.52
N LEU A 32 0.19 -2.81 0.34
CA LEU A 32 0.82 -2.04 1.42
C LEU A 32 -0.16 -1.04 2.05
N VAL A 33 -0.89 -0.29 1.22
CA VAL A 33 -1.92 0.65 1.68
C VAL A 33 -2.98 -0.06 2.50
N ARG A 34 -3.51 -1.19 2.00
CA ARG A 34 -4.57 -1.94 2.70
C ARG A 34 -4.06 -2.58 3.99
N LEU A 35 -2.86 -3.13 3.99
CA LEU A 35 -2.25 -3.72 5.17
C LEU A 35 -2.03 -2.66 6.27
N THR A 36 -1.64 -1.46 5.88
CA THR A 36 -1.48 -0.31 6.79
C THR A 36 -2.83 0.12 7.38
N GLN A 37 -3.92 0.10 6.61
CA GLN A 37 -5.26 0.36 7.13
C GLN A 37 -5.73 -0.70 8.15
N LEU A 38 -5.31 -1.95 8.00
CA LEU A 38 -5.71 -3.04 8.89
C LEU A 38 -4.88 -3.12 10.18
N ARG A 39 -3.58 -2.83 10.09
CA ARG A 39 -2.63 -2.98 11.22
C ARG A 39 -2.18 -1.65 11.84
N GLY A 40 -2.63 -0.53 11.28
CA GLY A 40 -2.22 0.82 11.68
C GLY A 40 -0.85 1.23 11.13
N ARG A 41 -0.54 2.53 11.22
CA ARG A 41 0.69 3.14 10.67
C ARG A 41 1.96 2.47 11.20
N ALA A 42 2.06 2.24 12.50
CA ALA A 42 3.29 1.80 13.16
C ALA A 42 3.84 0.48 12.59
N ALA A 43 2.98 -0.44 12.16
CA ALA A 43 3.39 -1.74 11.65
C ALA A 43 4.07 -1.65 10.27
N MET A 44 3.75 -0.66 9.44
CA MET A 44 4.13 -0.61 8.01
C MET A 44 4.78 0.70 7.59
N THR A 45 5.20 1.54 8.54
CA THR A 45 5.76 2.87 8.26
C THR A 45 7.00 2.81 7.36
N ALA A 46 7.95 1.92 7.63
CA ALA A 46 9.20 1.83 6.86
C ALA A 46 8.95 1.48 5.38
N ALA A 47 8.27 0.36 5.13
CA ALA A 47 7.98 -0.09 3.77
C ALA A 47 7.16 0.93 2.95
N LEU A 48 6.25 1.66 3.59
CA LEU A 48 5.47 2.70 2.93
C LEU A 48 6.32 3.94 2.59
N LEU A 49 7.26 4.31 3.46
CA LEU A 49 8.19 5.41 3.22
C LEU A 49 9.23 5.07 2.13
N ASP A 50 9.73 3.84 2.10
CA ASP A 50 10.65 3.38 1.04
C ASP A 50 9.96 3.47 -0.34
N ARG A 51 8.73 2.96 -0.45
CA ARG A 51 7.90 3.10 -1.66
C ARG A 51 7.62 4.56 -2.02
N LEU A 52 7.41 5.43 -1.04
CA LEU A 52 7.20 6.85 -1.28
C LEU A 52 8.45 7.51 -1.87
N ALA A 53 9.64 7.11 -1.41
CA ALA A 53 10.92 7.62 -1.87
C ALA A 53 11.23 7.16 -3.32
N GLU A 54 10.86 5.93 -3.66
CA GLU A 54 11.01 5.39 -5.02
C GLU A 54 10.00 5.95 -6.01
N ALA A 55 8.80 6.33 -5.55
CA ALA A 55 7.73 6.81 -6.42
C ALA A 55 8.07 8.19 -7.04
N PRO A 56 7.89 8.38 -8.38
CA PRO A 56 8.16 9.65 -9.02
C PRO A 56 7.37 10.80 -8.39
N THR A 57 7.99 11.98 -8.29
CA THR A 57 7.50 13.14 -7.51
C THR A 57 6.09 13.61 -7.90
N ALA A 58 5.72 13.47 -9.17
CA ALA A 58 4.40 13.85 -9.70
C ALA A 58 3.55 12.63 -10.10
N SER A 59 3.74 11.48 -9.46
CA SER A 59 2.98 10.27 -9.78
C SER A 59 1.71 10.12 -8.95
N PRO A 60 0.62 9.57 -9.54
CA PRO A 60 -0.57 9.18 -8.78
C PRO A 60 -0.29 8.14 -7.69
N GLU A 61 0.75 7.33 -7.86
CA GLU A 61 1.21 6.35 -6.86
C GLU A 61 1.72 7.04 -5.59
N ARG A 62 2.60 8.03 -5.73
CA ARG A 62 3.13 8.80 -4.61
C ARG A 62 2.03 9.47 -3.78
N ALA A 63 1.03 10.06 -4.44
CA ALA A 63 -0.13 10.65 -3.77
C ALA A 63 -0.94 9.62 -2.95
N ARG A 64 -1.11 8.40 -3.47
CA ARG A 64 -1.81 7.31 -2.76
C ARG A 64 -1.04 6.83 -1.55
N ILE A 65 0.28 6.68 -1.68
CA ILE A 65 1.16 6.27 -0.58
C ILE A 65 1.14 7.34 0.52
N ALA A 66 1.31 8.61 0.17
CA ALA A 66 1.25 9.71 1.14
C ALA A 66 -0.11 9.79 1.86
N LEU A 67 -1.21 9.65 1.12
CA LEU A 67 -2.56 9.66 1.71
C LEU A 67 -2.78 8.47 2.65
N ALA A 68 -2.36 7.27 2.24
CA ALA A 68 -2.46 6.08 3.09
C ALA A 68 -1.66 6.23 4.38
N TRP A 69 -0.46 6.81 4.29
CA TRP A 69 0.34 7.14 5.46
C TRP A 69 -0.45 8.07 6.37
N LEU A 70 -0.95 9.21 5.86
CA LEU A 70 -1.71 10.20 6.63
C LEU A 70 -2.93 9.61 7.36
N LEU A 71 -3.68 8.71 6.70
CA LEU A 71 -4.93 8.16 7.21
C LEU A 71 -4.77 6.98 8.17
N ALA A 72 -3.58 6.36 8.25
CA ALA A 72 -3.34 5.17 9.07
C ALA A 72 -3.19 5.45 10.59
N SER A 73 -3.73 6.59 11.06
CA SER A 73 -3.63 7.09 12.43
C SER A 73 -4.41 6.24 13.41
#